data_AF-A0A3S1R814-F1
#
_entry.id   AF-A0A3S1R814-F1
#
_cell.length_a   1.000
_cell.length_b   1.000
_cell.length_c   1.000
_cell.angle_alpha   90.00
_cell.angle_beta   90.00
_cell.angle_gamma   90.00
#
_symmetry.space_group_name_H-M   'P 1'
#
loop_
_entity.id
_entity.type
_entity.pdbx_description
1 polymer ?
#
loop_
_entity_poly.entity_id
_entity_poly.type
_entity_poly.pdbx_seq_one_letter_code
_entity_poly.pdbx_strand_id
1 'polypeptide(L)'
;RSDDRFIVLPAKRFLEWRNALHGLADCGIAKSTLKTREGLVALKIARVHYARGDLDTAARFLAVAKAAPKVPSDIWRCMRYQFKLAARRRFSMPRVQLQSA
;
A
#
# COMPACT_ATOMS: atom_id res chain seq x y z
N ARG A 1 -2.87 -2.33 -18.71
CA ARG A 1 -2.15 -3.31 -17.84
C ARG A 1 -3.03 -3.55 -16.60
N SER A 2 -3.13 -4.75 -16.04
CA SER A 2 -4.05 -5.06 -14.90
C SER A 2 -3.97 -4.08 -13.71
N ASP A 3 -2.80 -3.47 -13.51
CA ASP A 3 -2.47 -2.53 -12.44
C ASP A 3 -3.14 -1.15 -12.57
N ASP A 4 -3.65 -0.79 -13.75
CA ASP A 4 -4.27 0.54 -13.99
C ASP A 4 -5.51 0.78 -13.11
N ARG A 5 -6.15 -0.32 -12.67
CA ARG A 5 -7.31 -0.31 -11.77
C ARG A 5 -7.01 0.24 -10.37
N PHE A 6 -5.75 0.22 -9.94
CA PHE A 6 -5.30 0.69 -8.63
C PHE A 6 -4.89 2.18 -8.61
N ILE A 7 -5.01 2.88 -9.74
CA ILE A 7 -4.65 4.31 -9.83
C ILE A 7 -5.88 5.21 -9.74
N VAL A 8 -7.01 4.78 -10.31
CA VAL A 8 -8.24 5.59 -10.31
C VAL A 8 -8.89 5.52 -8.94
N LEU A 9 -8.84 6.62 -8.18
CA LEU A 9 -9.46 6.78 -6.85
C LEU A 9 -9.11 5.61 -5.89
N PRO A 10 -7.82 5.39 -5.59
CA PRO A 10 -7.34 4.18 -4.92
C PRO A 10 -7.98 3.97 -3.55
N ALA A 11 -8.16 5.04 -2.77
CA ALA A 11 -8.78 4.96 -1.45
C ALA A 11 -10.27 4.59 -1.52
N LYS A 12 -11.03 5.23 -2.42
CA LYS A 12 -12.47 4.97 -2.60
C LYS A 12 -12.71 3.53 -3.06
N ARG A 13 -12.03 3.10 -4.13
CA ARG A 13 -12.18 1.74 -4.65
C ARG A 13 -11.72 0.68 -3.67
N PHE A 14 -10.65 0.95 -2.92
CA PHE A 14 -10.20 0.04 -1.87
C PHE A 14 -11.24 -0.07 -0.74
N LEU A 15 -11.87 1.03 -0.34
CA LEU A 15 -12.91 1.02 0.68
C LEU A 15 -14.16 0.25 0.20
N GLU A 16 -14.63 0.52 -1.02
CA GLU A 16 -15.76 -0.20 -1.64
C GLU A 16 -15.48 -1.71 -1.69
N TRP A 17 -14.31 -2.08 -2.20
CA TRP A 17 -13.87 -3.48 -2.26
C TRP A 17 -13.77 -4.10 -0.85
N ARG A 18 -13.22 -3.38 0.13
CA ARG A 18 -13.11 -3.89 1.51
C ARG A 18 -14.48 -4.13 2.15
N ASN A 19 -15.44 -3.24 1.90
CA ASN A 19 -16.80 -3.41 2.42
C ASN A 19 -17.45 -4.65 1.79
N ALA A 20 -17.30 -4.85 0.48
CA ALA A 20 -17.75 -6.07 -0.19
C ALA A 20 -17.05 -7.33 0.35
N LEU A 21 -15.74 -7.25 0.62
CA LEU A 21 -14.96 -8.34 1.21
C LEU A 21 -15.47 -8.72 2.60
N HIS A 22 -15.83 -7.73 3.44
CA HIS A 22 -16.39 -7.98 4.75
C HIS A 22 -17.78 -8.62 4.70
N GLY A 23 -18.57 -8.39 3.65
CA GLY A 23 -19.82 -9.14 3.41
C GLY A 23 -19.62 -10.65 3.26
N LEU A 24 -18.41 -11.10 2.89
CA LEU A 24 -18.10 -12.54 2.87
C LEU A 24 -17.93 -13.16 4.26
N ALA A 25 -17.83 -12.34 5.32
CA ALA A 25 -17.86 -12.85 6.69
C ALA A 25 -19.21 -13.51 7.00
N ASP A 26 -20.30 -13.00 6.40
CA ASP A 26 -21.64 -13.55 6.54
C ASP A 26 -21.77 -14.92 5.88
N CYS A 27 -20.87 -15.24 4.93
CA CYS A 27 -20.74 -16.57 4.32
C CYS A 27 -19.84 -17.52 5.14
N GLY A 28 -19.48 -17.17 6.38
CA GLY A 28 -18.67 -18.02 7.27
C GLY A 28 -17.16 -17.96 7.03
N ILE A 29 -16.66 -17.01 6.22
CA ILE A 29 -15.21 -16.83 6.04
C ILE A 29 -14.60 -16.18 7.28
N ALA A 30 -13.52 -16.77 7.80
CA ALA A 30 -12.82 -16.26 8.96
C ALA A 30 -12.34 -14.81 8.76
N LYS A 31 -12.64 -13.93 9.74
CA LYS A 31 -12.23 -12.51 9.74
C LYS A 31 -10.71 -12.33 9.60
N SER A 32 -9.93 -13.24 10.17
CA SER A 32 -8.46 -13.25 10.03
C SER A 32 -8.03 -13.42 8.57
N THR A 33 -8.66 -14.34 7.83
CA THR A 33 -8.42 -14.57 6.40
C THR A 33 -8.78 -13.32 5.57
N LEU A 34 -9.92 -12.69 5.87
CA LEU A 34 -10.32 -11.44 5.20
C LEU A 34 -9.31 -10.32 5.46
N LYS A 35 -8.84 -10.17 6.71
CA LYS A 35 -7.81 -9.19 7.08
C LYS A 35 -6.46 -9.45 6.40
N THR A 36 -6.05 -10.70 6.25
CA THR A 36 -4.86 -11.04 5.46
C THR A 36 -5.03 -10.64 3.99
N ARG A 37 -6.21 -10.88 3.39
CA ARG A 37 -6.50 -10.44 2.01
C ARG A 37 -6.50 -8.92 1.88
N GLU A 38 -7.06 -8.19 2.84
CA GLU A 38 -7.00 -6.72 2.91
C GLU A 38 -5.54 -6.23 2.86
N GLY A 39 -4.67 -6.83 3.68
CA GLY A 39 -3.25 -6.49 3.72
C GLY A 39 -2.51 -6.73 2.39
N LEU A 40 -2.80 -7.84 1.70
CA LEU A 40 -2.17 -8.17 0.41
C LEU A 40 -2.54 -7.16 -0.69
N VAL A 41 -3.82 -6.78 -0.76
CA VAL A 41 -4.28 -5.79 -1.74
C VAL A 41 -3.72 -4.41 -1.41
N ALA A 42 -3.72 -4.01 -0.14
CA ALA A 42 -3.09 -2.76 0.30
C ALA A 42 -1.60 -2.71 -0.07
N LEU A 43 -0.87 -3.81 0.12
CA LEU A 43 0.54 -3.90 -0.27
C LEU A 43 0.71 -3.76 -1.79
N LYS A 44 -0.18 -4.37 -2.59
CA LYS A 44 -0.14 -4.24 -4.06
C LYS A 44 -0.37 -2.79 -4.50
N ILE A 45 -1.36 -2.10 -3.91
CA ILE A 45 -1.64 -0.68 -4.19
C ILE A 45 -0.42 0.17 -3.83
N ALA A 46 0.16 -0.04 -2.64
CA ALA A 46 1.36 0.68 -2.21
C ALA A 46 2.52 0.55 -3.20
N ARG A 47 2.73 -0.65 -3.77
CA ARG A 47 3.77 -0.90 -4.77
C ARG A 47 3.53 -0.18 -6.09
N VAL A 48 2.27 -0.13 -6.56
CA VAL A 48 1.89 0.56 -7.79
C VAL A 48 2.15 2.06 -7.66
N HIS A 49 1.73 2.67 -6.54
CA HIS A 49 1.95 4.10 -6.28
C HIS A 49 3.42 4.45 -6.05
N TYR A 50 4.17 3.58 -5.35
CA TYR A 50 5.62 3.74 -5.22
C TYR A 50 6.34 3.74 -6.58
N ALA A 51 5.97 2.83 -7.50
CA ALA A 51 6.57 2.76 -8.82
C ALA A 51 6.32 4.03 -9.64
N ARG A 52 5.15 4.68 -9.45
CA ARG A 52 4.77 5.94 -10.11
C ARG A 52 5.36 7.18 -9.44
N GLY A 53 5.93 7.06 -8.24
CA GLY A 53 6.49 8.19 -7.49
C GLY A 53 5.51 8.88 -6.55
N ASP A 54 4.26 8.43 -6.46
CA ASP A 54 3.33 8.89 -5.42
C ASP A 54 3.67 8.20 -4.09
N LEU A 55 4.61 8.80 -3.36
CA LEU A 55 5.13 8.25 -2.12
C LEU A 55 4.15 8.39 -0.95
N ASP A 56 3.25 9.37 -1.00
CA ASP A 56 2.28 9.61 0.07
C ASP A 56 1.15 8.60 0.04
N THR A 57 0.58 8.35 -1.14
CA THR A 57 -0.39 7.26 -1.30
C THR A 57 0.26 5.92 -0.99
N ALA A 58 1.49 5.68 -1.46
CA ALA A 58 2.22 4.46 -1.15
C ALA A 58 2.43 4.25 0.36
N ALA A 59 2.79 5.29 1.11
CA ALA A 59 2.99 5.22 2.55
C ALA A 59 1.69 4.90 3.30
N ARG A 60 0.57 5.55 2.93
CA ARG A 60 -0.75 5.30 3.54
C ARG A 60 -1.20 3.85 3.36
N PHE A 61 -1.10 3.32 2.15
CA PHE A 61 -1.47 1.92 1.89
C PHE A 61 -0.49 0.92 2.51
N LEU A 62 0.78 1.27 2.64
CA LEU A 62 1.75 0.43 3.36
C LEU A 62 1.43 0.34 4.86
N ALA A 63 0.91 1.42 5.47
CA ALA A 63 0.45 1.40 6.85
C ALA A 63 -0.74 0.43 7.04
N VAL A 64 -1.70 0.43 6.11
CA VAL A 64 -2.82 -0.54 6.10
C VAL A 64 -2.30 -1.97 5.95
N ALA A 65 -1.38 -2.22 5.02
CA ALA A 65 -0.75 -3.52 4.85
C ALA A 65 -0.01 -3.99 6.11
N LYS A 66 0.64 -3.06 6.83
CA LYS A 66 1.31 -3.32 8.11
C LYS A 66 0.37 -3.61 9.27
N ALA A 67 -0.87 -3.13 9.26
CA ALA A 67 -1.84 -3.45 10.31
C ALA A 67 -2.45 -4.86 10.15
N ALA A 68 -2.37 -5.47 8.96
CA ALA A 68 -2.93 -6.80 8.71
C ALA A 68 -2.14 -7.94 9.40
N PRO A 69 -2.80 -9.04 9.80
CA PRO A 69 -2.13 -10.25 10.29
C PRO A 69 -1.30 -10.89 9.16
N LYS A 70 -0.03 -11.19 9.44
CA LYS A 70 0.96 -11.58 8.42
C LYS A 70 1.58 -12.94 8.68
N VAL A 71 1.78 -13.66 7.60
CA VAL A 71 2.79 -14.72 7.51
C VAL A 71 4.20 -14.09 7.40
N PRO A 72 5.26 -14.76 7.88
CA PRO A 72 6.61 -14.20 7.93
C PRO A 72 7.14 -13.62 6.60
N SER A 73 6.74 -14.23 5.48
CA SER A 73 7.09 -13.78 4.12
C SER A 73 6.52 -12.40 3.77
N ASP A 74 5.34 -12.04 4.28
CA ASP A 74 4.72 -10.73 4.07
C ASP A 74 5.31 -9.64 4.97
N ILE A 75 5.85 -10.02 6.13
CA ILE A 75 6.58 -9.12 7.03
C ILE A 75 7.83 -8.58 6.31
N TRP A 76 8.63 -9.47 5.72
CA TRP A 76 9.84 -9.09 4.98
C TRP A 76 9.52 -8.15 3.81
N ARG A 77 8.45 -8.44 3.06
CA ARG A 77 8.00 -7.60 1.93
C ARG A 77 7.61 -6.20 2.40
N CYS A 78 6.88 -6.07 3.51
CA CYS A 78 6.52 -4.77 4.07
C CYS A 78 7.76 -3.98 4.53
N MET A 79 8.68 -4.63 5.26
CA MET A 79 9.92 -4.01 5.73
C MET A 79 10.79 -3.51 4.58
N ARG A 80 10.94 -4.32 3.52
CA ARG A 80 11.67 -3.94 2.31
C ARG A 80 11.06 -2.71 1.63
N TYR A 81 9.74 -2.63 1.50
CA TYR A 81 9.11 -1.46 0.87
C TYR A 81 9.11 -0.22 1.76
N GLN A 82 9.06 -0.38 3.09
CA GLN A 82 9.29 0.72 4.02
C GLN A 82 10.70 1.30 3.86
N PHE A 83 11.72 0.44 3.80
CA PHE A 83 13.09 0.88 3.58
C PHE A 83 13.23 1.60 2.23
N LYS A 84 12.63 1.06 1.15
CA LYS A 84 12.61 1.70 -0.17
C LYS A 84 11.94 3.08 -0.18
N LEU A 85 10.87 3.26 0.60
CA LEU A 85 10.20 4.56 0.78
C LEU A 85 11.09 5.54 1.53
N ALA A 86 11.69 5.11 2.65
CA ALA A 86 12.57 5.93 3.46
C ALA A 86 13.81 6.38 2.68
N ALA A 87 14.47 5.45 1.96
CA ALA A 87 15.60 5.75 1.10
C ALA A 87 15.21 6.75 0.00
N ARG A 88 14.11 6.51 -0.73
CA ARG A 88 13.68 7.41 -1.80
C ARG A 88 13.30 8.79 -1.29
N ARG A 89 12.65 8.92 -0.12
CA ARG A 89 12.41 10.24 0.51
C ARG A 89 13.71 10.94 0.89
N ARG A 90 14.70 10.21 1.38
CA ARG A 90 16.01 10.76 1.78
C ARG A 90 16.86 11.19 0.58
N PHE A 91 16.79 10.47 -0.53
CA PHE A 91 17.52 10.79 -1.77
C PHE A 91 16.75 11.72 -2.72
N SER A 92 15.44 11.91 -2.53
CA SER A 92 14.61 12.89 -3.26
C SER A 92 14.39 14.20 -2.48
N MET A 93 15.07 14.41 -1.34
CA MET A 93 15.17 15.74 -0.73
C MET A 93 15.84 16.71 -1.73
N PRO A 94 15.38 17.96 -1.80
CA PRO A 94 15.61 18.81 -2.96
C PRO A 94 17.10 19.12 -3.10
N ARG A 95 17.58 19.00 -4.35
CA ARG A 95 18.71 19.78 -4.83
C ARG A 95 18.39 21.24 -4.50
N VAL A 96 19.01 21.75 -3.43
CA VAL A 96 18.98 23.16 -3.07
C VAL A 96 19.31 23.92 -4.34
N GLN A 97 18.30 24.59 -4.92
CA GLN A 97 18.54 25.65 -5.89
C GLN A 97 19.24 26.74 -5.10
N LEU A 98 20.57 26.67 -5.05
CA LEU A 98 21.40 27.84 -4.81
C LEU A 98 21.12 28.75 -6.02
N GLN A 99 20.15 29.64 -5.81
CA GLN A 99 19.90 30.76 -6.68
C GLN A 99 21.21 31.52 -6.82
N SER A 100 21.63 31.65 -8.07
CA SER A 100 22.72 32.49 -8.52
C SER A 100 22.47 33.92 -8.06
N ALA A 101 23.46 34.48 -7.36
CA ALA A 101 23.66 35.91 -7.21
C ALA A 101 25.08 36.21 -7.68
#